data_AF-A0A5C7RIF3-F1
#
_entry.id   AF-A0A5C7RIF3-F1
#
_cell.length_a   1.000
_cell.length_b   1.000
_cell.length_c   1.000
_cell.angle_alpha   90.00
_cell.angle_beta   90.00
_cell.angle_gamma   90.00
#
_symmetry.space_group_name_H-M   'P 1'
#
loop_
_entity.id
_entity.type
_entity.pdbx_description
1 polymer ?
#
loop_
_entity_poly.entity_id
_entity_poly.type
_entity_poly.pdbx_seq_one_letter_code
_entity_poly.pdbx_strand_id
1 'polypeptide(L)'
;MQLTHEDNLRLNVLFAQAVHAVRINEGTMTLHALTPKGEAKIKLNPTVRDEQYLRWIREWLSLKVTGSPGGYPIFLQRWTRTGHAHNNLKHMLLLGEPEAIVAVVHSPNLSHEIATYAWWANPSADTARRLLEKSAVANGELGKELAAYLLEFLPFEEVALDVVDTVRLCLQGELISVPEREQLWSRAKRKNPFYVGFLHADAKHIPLETPAHPQAESIQQALQPALANNNPFANALSHTLSQGGQKWLQTLLLALEKPTDQEVVISLFRAIQKRFNLPFPEVRGVDIELAIQRAKAYCQASETPAALQEVLAVLPNEQESYLQSLLVLAQLGEDSLNKVFGGSDAVGSVMRKHLEPLTKAIQQAAKHLLA
;
A
#
# COMPACT_ATOMS: atom_id res chain seq x y z
N MET A 1 -17.16 -28.43 -30.41
CA MET A 1 -17.36 -27.22 -29.59
C MET A 1 -18.55 -26.50 -30.19
N GLN A 2 -19.73 -26.54 -29.55
CA GLN A 2 -20.93 -26.03 -30.20
C GLN A 2 -21.72 -25.18 -29.21
N LEU A 3 -21.42 -23.88 -29.25
CA LEU A 3 -22.35 -22.87 -28.74
C LEU A 3 -23.65 -22.97 -29.54
N THR A 4 -24.77 -22.54 -28.95
CA THR A 4 -26.02 -22.43 -29.72
C THR A 4 -25.85 -21.48 -30.90
N HIS A 5 -26.63 -21.69 -31.96
CA HIS A 5 -26.60 -20.81 -33.13
C HIS A 5 -26.93 -19.36 -32.74
N GLU A 6 -27.90 -19.20 -31.84
CA GLU A 6 -28.31 -17.90 -31.30
C GLU A 6 -27.19 -17.20 -30.52
N ASP A 7 -26.53 -17.88 -29.58
CA ASP A 7 -25.43 -17.29 -28.81
C ASP A 7 -24.23 -16.98 -29.71
N ASN A 8 -23.89 -17.87 -30.64
CA ASN A 8 -22.79 -17.65 -31.58
C ASN A 8 -23.06 -16.43 -32.47
N LEU A 9 -24.27 -16.27 -33.00
CA LEU A 9 -24.66 -15.09 -33.77
C LEU A 9 -24.56 -13.82 -32.92
N ARG A 10 -25.15 -13.81 -31.72
CA ARG A 10 -25.13 -12.65 -30.80
C ARG A 10 -23.71 -12.24 -30.42
N LEU A 11 -22.84 -13.20 -30.13
CA LEU A 11 -21.45 -12.95 -29.79
C LEU A 11 -20.68 -12.38 -30.99
N ASN A 12 -20.87 -12.91 -32.21
CA ASN A 12 -20.23 -12.33 -33.40
C ASN A 12 -20.73 -10.89 -33.67
N VAL A 13 -22.02 -10.62 -33.48
CA VAL A 13 -22.58 -9.26 -33.61
C VAL A 13 -21.98 -8.32 -32.55
N LEU A 14 -21.87 -8.77 -31.30
CA LEU A 14 -21.26 -8.00 -30.21
C LEU A 14 -19.79 -7.67 -30.49
N PHE A 15 -19.02 -8.61 -31.02
CA PHE A 15 -17.60 -8.42 -31.32
C PHE A 15 -17.33 -7.80 -32.71
N ALA A 16 -18.37 -7.51 -33.50
CA ALA A 16 -18.25 -6.72 -34.71
C ALA A 16 -18.07 -5.21 -34.41
N GLN A 17 -18.32 -4.79 -33.18
CA GLN A 17 -18.05 -3.45 -32.66
C GLN A 17 -16.90 -3.47 -31.65
N ALA A 18 -16.41 -2.29 -31.26
CA ALA A 18 -15.39 -2.18 -30.23
C ALA A 18 -15.94 -2.61 -28.86
N VAL A 19 -15.28 -3.59 -28.23
CA VAL A 19 -15.55 -4.05 -26.87
C VAL A 19 -14.34 -3.70 -26.01
N HIS A 20 -14.58 -3.13 -24.83
CA HIS A 20 -13.53 -2.69 -23.89
C HIS A 20 -13.21 -3.75 -22.84
N ALA A 21 -14.24 -4.41 -22.30
CA ALA A 21 -14.10 -5.47 -21.32
C ALA A 21 -15.31 -6.42 -21.36
N VAL A 22 -15.12 -7.65 -20.87
CA VAL A 22 -16.13 -8.69 -20.75
C VAL A 22 -16.07 -9.28 -19.35
N ARG A 23 -17.25 -9.45 -18.72
CA ARG A 23 -17.41 -10.26 -17.50
C ARG A 23 -18.59 -11.20 -17.66
N ILE A 24 -18.51 -12.38 -17.04
CA ILE A 24 -19.57 -13.38 -17.10
C ILE A 24 -20.12 -13.59 -15.70
N ASN A 25 -21.43 -13.42 -15.54
CA ASN A 25 -22.13 -13.84 -14.34
C ASN A 25 -22.55 -15.31 -14.52
N GLU A 26 -21.78 -16.22 -13.92
CA GLU A 26 -21.99 -17.66 -14.06
C GLU A 26 -23.34 -18.11 -13.48
N GLY A 27 -23.72 -17.63 -12.30
CA GLY A 27 -24.96 -18.03 -11.64
C GLY A 27 -26.22 -17.64 -12.41
N THR A 28 -26.16 -16.54 -13.17
CA THR A 28 -27.27 -16.13 -14.05
C THR A 28 -27.01 -16.47 -15.51
N MET A 29 -25.92 -17.15 -15.87
CA MET A 29 -25.55 -17.45 -17.26
C MET A 29 -25.69 -16.22 -18.18
N THR A 30 -25.12 -15.09 -17.77
CA THR A 30 -25.20 -13.83 -18.52
C THR A 30 -23.81 -13.27 -18.80
N LEU A 31 -23.52 -13.03 -20.07
CA LEU A 31 -22.32 -12.30 -20.49
C LEU A 31 -22.62 -10.81 -20.55
N HIS A 32 -21.77 -10.02 -19.90
CA HIS A 32 -21.80 -8.57 -19.92
C HIS A 32 -20.58 -8.07 -20.70
N ALA A 33 -20.77 -7.08 -21.55
CA ALA A 33 -19.70 -6.45 -22.30
C ALA A 33 -19.79 -4.93 -22.20
N LEU A 34 -18.67 -4.31 -21.85
CA LEU A 34 -18.53 -2.87 -21.84
C LEU A 34 -18.14 -2.39 -23.24
N THR A 35 -18.88 -1.43 -23.79
CA THR A 35 -18.66 -0.88 -25.14
C THR A 35 -18.65 0.64 -25.07
N PRO A 36 -18.22 1.36 -26.13
CA PRO A 36 -18.31 2.82 -26.18
C PRO A 36 -19.74 3.37 -25.99
N LYS A 37 -20.77 2.57 -26.30
CA LYS A 37 -22.19 2.96 -26.18
C LYS A 37 -22.80 2.58 -24.83
N GLY A 38 -22.04 1.98 -23.92
CA GLY A 38 -22.50 1.47 -22.63
C GLY A 38 -22.42 -0.05 -22.53
N GLU A 39 -23.20 -0.60 -21.59
CA GLU A 39 -23.19 -2.03 -21.27
C GLU A 39 -24.14 -2.83 -22.18
N ALA A 40 -23.61 -3.84 -22.85
CA ALA A 40 -24.36 -4.84 -23.58
C ALA A 40 -24.47 -6.15 -22.77
N LYS A 41 -25.59 -6.85 -22.90
CA LYS A 41 -25.87 -8.10 -22.17
C LYS A 41 -26.32 -9.20 -23.13
N ILE A 42 -25.80 -10.40 -22.96
CA ILE A 42 -26.22 -11.60 -23.66
C ILE A 42 -26.58 -12.65 -22.61
N LYS A 43 -27.86 -12.99 -22.52
CA LYS A 43 -28.32 -14.17 -21.78
C LYS A 43 -27.92 -15.40 -22.57
N LEU A 44 -27.09 -16.25 -21.97
CA LEU A 44 -26.58 -17.47 -22.59
C LEU A 44 -27.63 -18.58 -22.51
N ASN A 45 -27.65 -19.42 -23.54
CA ASN A 45 -28.59 -20.53 -23.70
C ASN A 45 -27.82 -21.85 -23.67
N PRO A 46 -27.42 -22.34 -22.48
CA PRO A 46 -26.63 -23.56 -22.37
C PRO A 46 -27.41 -24.78 -22.85
N THR A 47 -26.80 -25.58 -23.72
CA THR A 47 -27.33 -26.88 -24.19
C THR A 47 -26.73 -28.07 -23.45
N VAL A 48 -25.75 -27.80 -22.59
CA VAL A 48 -25.00 -28.76 -21.77
C VAL A 48 -24.92 -28.20 -20.36
N ARG A 49 -24.19 -28.90 -19.46
CA ARG A 49 -23.92 -28.37 -18.11
C ARG A 49 -23.26 -26.99 -18.20
N ASP A 50 -23.69 -26.08 -17.33
CA ASP A 50 -23.27 -24.68 -17.33
C ASP A 50 -21.76 -24.51 -17.34
N GLU A 51 -21.03 -25.25 -16.50
CA GLU A 51 -19.55 -25.24 -16.45
C GLU A 51 -18.91 -25.55 -17.82
N GLN A 52 -19.42 -26.56 -18.52
CA GLN A 52 -18.92 -26.95 -19.84
C GLN A 52 -19.26 -25.89 -20.89
N TYR A 53 -20.46 -25.31 -20.81
CA TYR A 53 -20.88 -24.26 -21.72
C TYR A 53 -20.07 -22.98 -21.53
N LEU A 54 -19.84 -22.57 -20.29
CA LEU A 54 -19.00 -21.43 -19.92
C LEU A 54 -17.57 -21.62 -20.41
N ARG A 55 -17.01 -22.83 -20.26
CA ARG A 55 -15.71 -23.17 -20.83
C ARG A 55 -15.68 -22.94 -22.35
N TRP A 56 -16.73 -23.34 -23.08
CA TRP A 56 -16.79 -23.07 -24.52
C TRP A 56 -16.91 -21.59 -24.85
N ILE A 57 -17.65 -20.81 -24.06
CA ILE A 57 -17.72 -19.35 -24.23
C ILE A 57 -16.33 -18.74 -24.06
N ARG A 58 -15.59 -19.12 -23.02
CA ARG A 58 -14.23 -18.64 -22.73
C ARG A 58 -13.21 -19.04 -23.81
N GLU A 59 -13.28 -20.29 -24.27
CA GLU A 59 -12.50 -20.77 -25.42
C GLU A 59 -12.82 -19.95 -26.68
N TRP A 60 -14.09 -19.62 -26.93
CA TRP A 60 -14.51 -18.79 -28.06
C TRP A 60 -13.98 -17.34 -27.94
N LEU A 61 -14.10 -16.73 -26.75
CA LEU A 61 -13.58 -15.38 -26.48
C LEU A 61 -12.06 -15.34 -26.69
N SER A 62 -11.34 -16.32 -26.14
CA SER A 62 -9.90 -16.45 -26.32
C SER A 62 -9.50 -16.56 -27.80
N LEU A 63 -10.20 -17.41 -28.58
CA LEU A 63 -9.97 -17.55 -30.02
C LEU A 63 -10.23 -16.23 -30.77
N LYS A 64 -11.31 -15.52 -30.44
CA LYS A 64 -11.65 -14.25 -31.10
C LYS A 64 -10.66 -13.13 -30.80
N VAL A 65 -10.18 -13.06 -29.57
CA VAL A 65 -9.30 -11.99 -29.11
C VAL A 65 -7.85 -12.23 -29.52
N THR A 66 -7.38 -13.48 -29.47
CA THR A 66 -5.95 -13.80 -29.70
C THR A 66 -5.65 -14.29 -31.11
N GLY A 67 -6.65 -14.74 -31.87
CA GLY A 67 -6.48 -15.33 -33.21
C GLY A 67 -5.65 -16.62 -33.24
N SER A 68 -5.26 -17.16 -32.08
CA SER A 68 -4.40 -18.34 -31.97
C SER A 68 -5.21 -19.58 -31.62
N PRO A 69 -5.06 -20.69 -32.37
CA PRO A 69 -5.81 -21.93 -32.14
C PRO A 69 -5.40 -22.68 -30.85
N GLY A 70 -4.47 -22.12 -30.06
CA GLY A 70 -3.90 -22.75 -28.87
C GLY A 70 -4.85 -22.94 -27.68
N GLY A 71 -6.09 -22.45 -27.74
CA GLY A 71 -7.17 -22.76 -26.81
C GLY A 71 -6.97 -22.26 -25.36
N TYR A 72 -8.08 -22.01 -24.69
CA TYR A 72 -8.13 -21.91 -23.24
C TYR A 72 -7.91 -23.32 -22.63
N PRO A 73 -7.13 -23.49 -21.53
CA PRO A 73 -6.50 -22.49 -20.68
C PRO A 73 -5.00 -22.25 -20.98
N ILE A 74 -4.46 -22.81 -22.07
CA ILE A 74 -3.01 -22.81 -22.36
C ILE A 74 -2.45 -21.38 -22.49
N PHE A 75 -3.27 -20.42 -22.91
CA PHE A 75 -2.89 -19.01 -22.99
C PHE A 75 -2.57 -18.38 -21.62
N LEU A 76 -3.37 -18.67 -20.58
CA LEU A 76 -3.13 -18.16 -19.22
C LEU A 76 -1.83 -18.74 -18.62
N GLN A 77 -1.57 -20.04 -18.85
CA GLN A 77 -0.38 -20.73 -18.34
C GLN A 77 0.93 -20.30 -19.02
N ARG A 78 0.90 -19.99 -20.32
CA ARG A 78 2.09 -19.44 -21.02
C ARG A 78 2.38 -18.01 -20.58
N TRP A 79 1.35 -17.25 -20.24
CA TRP A 79 1.51 -15.86 -19.83
C TRP A 79 2.17 -15.71 -18.46
N THR A 80 1.76 -16.50 -17.46
CA THR A 80 2.38 -16.51 -16.12
C THR A 80 3.88 -16.87 -16.16
N ARG A 81 4.33 -17.60 -17.19
CA ARG A 81 5.71 -18.06 -17.33
C ARG A 81 6.65 -17.10 -18.07
N THR A 82 6.14 -16.24 -18.96
CA THR A 82 7.00 -15.57 -19.96
C THR A 82 7.29 -14.09 -19.68
N GLY A 83 6.74 -13.46 -18.63
CA GLY A 83 7.14 -12.10 -18.19
C GLY A 83 6.97 -10.95 -19.21
N HIS A 84 6.64 -11.23 -20.48
CA HIS A 84 6.49 -10.27 -21.56
C HIS A 84 5.05 -9.75 -21.61
N ALA A 85 4.66 -9.01 -20.57
CA ALA A 85 3.32 -8.44 -20.41
C ALA A 85 3.21 -6.96 -20.84
N HIS A 86 3.94 -6.51 -21.87
CA HIS A 86 3.93 -5.09 -22.22
C HIS A 86 2.83 -4.66 -23.21
N ASN A 87 2.20 -5.57 -23.98
CA ASN A 87 1.37 -5.14 -25.12
C ASN A 87 -0.09 -5.61 -25.22
N ASN A 88 -0.65 -6.38 -24.27
CA ASN A 88 -1.99 -6.99 -24.46
C ASN A 88 -2.97 -6.89 -23.27
N LEU A 89 -2.85 -5.91 -22.36
CA LEU A 89 -3.79 -5.75 -21.24
C LEU A 89 -5.26 -5.62 -21.69
N LYS A 90 -5.50 -4.89 -22.80
CA LYS A 90 -6.85 -4.77 -23.41
C LYS A 90 -7.44 -6.13 -23.78
N HIS A 91 -6.62 -7.04 -24.32
CA HIS A 91 -7.08 -8.39 -24.68
C HIS A 91 -7.45 -9.23 -23.47
N MET A 92 -6.72 -9.09 -22.36
CA MET A 92 -7.01 -9.84 -21.13
C MET A 92 -8.39 -9.49 -20.55
N LEU A 93 -8.80 -8.22 -20.65
CA LEU A 93 -10.12 -7.76 -20.24
C LEU A 93 -11.27 -8.36 -21.06
N LEU A 94 -11.00 -8.92 -22.25
CA LEU A 94 -12.01 -9.48 -23.14
C LEU A 94 -12.19 -10.99 -22.97
N LEU A 95 -11.39 -11.65 -22.12
CA LEU A 95 -11.42 -13.10 -21.97
C LEU A 95 -12.63 -13.60 -21.19
N GLY A 96 -13.31 -12.72 -20.44
CA GLY A 96 -14.40 -13.12 -19.54
C GLY A 96 -13.92 -13.94 -18.33
N GLU A 97 -12.61 -13.86 -18.02
CA GLU A 97 -11.97 -14.60 -16.93
C GLU A 97 -11.63 -13.68 -15.75
N PRO A 98 -12.10 -13.98 -14.52
CA PRO A 98 -11.72 -13.24 -13.32
C PRO A 98 -10.20 -13.18 -13.11
N GLU A 99 -9.49 -14.28 -13.33
CA GLU A 99 -8.03 -14.37 -13.15
C GLU A 99 -7.27 -13.47 -14.13
N ALA A 100 -7.80 -13.29 -15.34
CA ALA A 100 -7.22 -12.36 -16.31
C ALA A 100 -7.36 -10.90 -15.83
N ILE A 101 -8.48 -10.55 -15.19
CA ILE A 101 -8.69 -9.21 -14.62
C ILE A 101 -7.73 -9.00 -13.44
N VAL A 102 -7.60 -9.98 -12.55
CA VAL A 102 -6.64 -9.94 -11.43
C VAL A 102 -5.22 -9.70 -11.95
N ALA A 103 -4.82 -10.42 -12.98
CA ALA A 103 -3.52 -10.23 -13.61
C ALA A 103 -3.34 -8.83 -14.23
N VAL A 104 -4.38 -8.25 -14.83
CA VAL A 104 -4.35 -6.88 -15.37
C VAL A 104 -4.12 -5.85 -14.27
N VAL A 105 -4.83 -5.94 -13.14
CA VAL A 105 -4.72 -4.95 -12.05
C VAL A 105 -3.41 -5.03 -11.27
N HIS A 106 -2.68 -6.15 -11.39
CA HIS A 106 -1.32 -6.30 -10.86
C HIS A 106 -0.24 -5.78 -11.82
N SER A 107 -0.59 -5.35 -13.04
CA SER A 107 0.38 -4.76 -13.97
C SER A 107 0.92 -3.43 -13.42
N PRO A 108 2.26 -3.21 -13.43
CA PRO A 108 2.88 -2.03 -12.82
C PRO A 108 2.55 -0.72 -13.58
N ASN A 109 2.45 -0.79 -14.91
CA ASN A 109 2.24 0.38 -15.78
C ASN A 109 0.80 0.42 -16.31
N LEU A 110 -0.17 0.27 -15.41
CA LEU A 110 -1.60 0.30 -15.75
C LEU A 110 -2.06 1.75 -16.01
N SER A 111 -2.66 2.01 -17.17
CA SER A 111 -3.26 3.32 -17.46
C SER A 111 -4.63 3.46 -16.79
N HIS A 112 -5.06 4.71 -16.60
CA HIS A 112 -6.38 5.03 -16.03
C HIS A 112 -7.52 4.36 -16.79
N GLU A 113 -7.50 4.40 -18.12
CA GLU A 113 -8.51 3.79 -18.99
C GLU A 113 -8.66 2.27 -18.72
N ILE A 114 -7.54 1.54 -18.68
CA ILE A 114 -7.57 0.08 -18.44
C ILE A 114 -8.04 -0.22 -17.01
N ALA A 115 -7.64 0.61 -16.04
CA ALA A 115 -8.09 0.49 -14.66
C ALA A 115 -9.62 0.62 -14.54
N THR A 116 -10.23 1.58 -15.23
CA THR A 116 -11.69 1.75 -15.27
C THR A 116 -12.38 0.51 -15.82
N TYR A 117 -11.84 -0.10 -16.88
CA TYR A 117 -12.41 -1.31 -17.48
C TYR A 117 -12.24 -2.54 -16.58
N ALA A 118 -11.08 -2.66 -15.93
CA ALA A 118 -10.81 -3.74 -14.97
C ALA A 118 -11.73 -3.62 -13.74
N TRP A 119 -11.92 -2.40 -13.23
CA TRP A 119 -12.83 -2.11 -12.13
C TRP A 119 -14.28 -2.48 -12.48
N TRP A 120 -14.76 -2.06 -13.64
CA TRP A 120 -16.10 -2.44 -14.12
C TRP A 120 -16.27 -3.96 -14.22
N ALA A 121 -15.22 -4.67 -14.66
CA ALA A 121 -15.26 -6.10 -14.88
C ALA A 121 -15.27 -6.90 -13.56
N ASN A 122 -14.51 -6.47 -12.54
CA ASN A 122 -14.41 -7.13 -11.24
C ASN A 122 -14.32 -6.14 -10.06
N PRO A 123 -15.45 -5.55 -9.62
CA PRO A 123 -15.45 -4.62 -8.50
C PRO A 123 -15.36 -5.36 -7.16
N SER A 124 -14.16 -5.41 -6.57
CA SER A 124 -13.88 -6.01 -5.27
C SER A 124 -12.92 -5.15 -4.43
N ALA A 125 -12.89 -5.35 -3.11
CA ALA A 125 -12.00 -4.60 -2.23
C ALA A 125 -10.51 -4.82 -2.57
N ASP A 126 -10.11 -6.06 -2.89
CA ASP A 126 -8.76 -6.35 -3.37
C ASP A 126 -8.45 -5.60 -4.68
N THR A 127 -9.38 -5.66 -5.65
CA THR A 127 -9.21 -4.95 -6.93
C THR A 127 -9.08 -3.44 -6.71
N ALA A 128 -9.91 -2.84 -5.85
CA ALA A 128 -9.85 -1.43 -5.53
C ALA A 128 -8.52 -1.05 -4.86
N ARG A 129 -8.05 -1.84 -3.87
CA ARG A 129 -6.75 -1.64 -3.23
C ARG A 129 -5.62 -1.68 -4.27
N ARG A 130 -5.59 -2.72 -5.10
CA ARG A 130 -4.58 -2.86 -6.16
C ARG A 130 -4.62 -1.68 -7.10
N LEU A 131 -5.78 -1.29 -7.62
CA LEU A 131 -5.89 -0.17 -8.55
C LEU A 131 -5.43 1.16 -7.93
N LEU A 132 -5.75 1.42 -6.66
CA LEU A 132 -5.36 2.66 -5.96
C LEU A 132 -3.86 2.77 -5.65
N GLU A 133 -3.08 1.69 -5.75
CA GLU A 133 -1.62 1.79 -5.67
C GLU A 133 -1.00 2.53 -6.86
N LYS A 134 -1.73 2.66 -7.96
CA LYS A 134 -1.24 3.25 -9.20
C LYS A 134 -1.55 4.74 -9.18
N SER A 135 -0.52 5.57 -9.26
CA SER A 135 -0.68 7.04 -9.23
C SER A 135 -1.58 7.57 -10.34
N ALA A 136 -1.56 6.95 -11.53
CA ALA A 136 -2.45 7.30 -12.64
C ALA A 136 -3.95 7.06 -12.33
N VAL A 137 -4.25 6.13 -11.42
CA VAL A 137 -5.61 5.84 -10.97
C VAL A 137 -5.98 6.76 -9.80
N ALA A 138 -5.13 6.82 -8.78
CA ALA A 138 -5.37 7.64 -7.59
C ALA A 138 -5.55 9.13 -7.90
N ASN A 139 -4.83 9.66 -8.90
CA ASN A 139 -4.96 11.05 -9.33
C ASN A 139 -6.09 11.29 -10.36
N GLY A 140 -6.70 10.24 -10.89
CA GLY A 140 -7.78 10.33 -11.88
C GLY A 140 -9.18 10.24 -11.26
N GLU A 141 -10.21 10.28 -12.12
CA GLU A 141 -11.62 10.29 -11.69
C GLU A 141 -12.02 9.04 -10.90
N LEU A 142 -11.53 7.87 -11.34
CA LEU A 142 -11.77 6.58 -10.68
C LEU A 142 -11.28 6.53 -9.23
N GLY A 143 -10.24 7.30 -8.86
CA GLY A 143 -9.63 7.21 -7.53
C GLY A 143 -10.63 7.45 -6.38
N LYS A 144 -11.51 8.45 -6.53
CA LYS A 144 -12.52 8.77 -5.51
C LYS A 144 -13.60 7.70 -5.38
N GLU A 145 -13.99 7.11 -6.51
CA GLU A 145 -14.96 6.01 -6.54
C GLU A 145 -14.39 4.78 -5.80
N LEU A 146 -13.14 4.42 -6.08
CA LEU A 146 -12.47 3.30 -5.40
C LEU A 146 -12.30 3.55 -3.90
N ALA A 147 -11.93 4.78 -3.51
CA ALA A 147 -11.80 5.14 -2.10
C ALA A 147 -13.16 5.06 -1.37
N ALA A 148 -14.22 5.58 -1.98
CA ALA A 148 -15.57 5.51 -1.43
C ALA A 148 -16.03 4.05 -1.26
N TYR A 149 -15.81 3.20 -2.27
CA TYR A 149 -16.08 1.77 -2.18
C TYR A 149 -15.30 1.15 -1.01
N LEU A 150 -13.99 1.39 -0.92
CA LEU A 150 -13.20 0.84 0.18
C LEU A 150 -13.68 1.29 1.56
N LEU A 151 -14.09 2.55 1.73
CA LEU A 151 -14.64 3.02 3.01
C LEU A 151 -15.94 2.34 3.41
N GLU A 152 -16.81 2.05 2.43
CA GLU A 152 -18.06 1.32 2.63
C GLU A 152 -17.82 -0.12 3.09
N PHE A 153 -16.84 -0.79 2.48
CA PHE A 153 -16.52 -2.19 2.77
C PHE A 153 -15.55 -2.39 3.95
N LEU A 154 -14.82 -1.34 4.37
CA LEU A 154 -13.84 -1.41 5.47
C LEU A 154 -14.37 -1.99 6.80
N PRO A 155 -15.63 -1.77 7.23
CA PRO A 155 -16.17 -2.40 8.43
C PRO A 155 -16.19 -3.94 8.39
N PHE A 156 -16.26 -4.52 7.19
CA PHE A 156 -16.31 -5.96 6.94
C PHE A 156 -14.92 -6.58 6.67
N GLU A 157 -13.87 -5.77 6.66
CA GLU A 157 -12.50 -6.26 6.43
C GLU A 157 -12.00 -7.04 7.65
N GLU A 158 -11.69 -8.32 7.42
CA GLU A 158 -11.24 -9.26 8.45
C GLU A 158 -9.70 -9.30 8.54
N VAL A 159 -9.02 -9.11 7.40
CA VAL A 159 -7.56 -9.15 7.32
C VAL A 159 -7.00 -7.83 7.84
N ALA A 160 -6.25 -7.90 8.95
CA ALA A 160 -5.75 -6.70 9.62
C ALA A 160 -4.80 -5.88 8.73
N LEU A 161 -3.98 -6.53 7.89
CA LEU A 161 -3.11 -5.85 6.93
C LEU A 161 -3.93 -5.12 5.85
N ASP A 162 -5.03 -5.69 5.38
CA ASP A 162 -5.90 -5.04 4.39
C ASP A 162 -6.58 -3.79 4.95
N VAL A 163 -6.83 -3.74 6.26
CA VAL A 163 -7.24 -2.50 6.95
C VAL A 163 -6.14 -1.45 6.89
N VAL A 164 -4.88 -1.82 7.15
CA VAL A 164 -3.73 -0.90 7.04
C VAL A 164 -3.64 -0.33 5.63
N ASP A 165 -3.66 -1.21 4.62
CA ASP A 165 -3.54 -0.81 3.22
C ASP A 165 -4.72 0.04 2.77
N THR A 166 -5.95 -0.30 3.16
CA THR A 166 -7.14 0.49 2.83
C THR A 166 -7.04 1.89 3.40
N VAL A 167 -6.69 2.03 4.69
CA VAL A 167 -6.51 3.36 5.31
C VAL A 167 -5.40 4.14 4.62
N ARG A 168 -4.24 3.52 4.36
CA ARG A 168 -3.12 4.14 3.64
C ARG A 168 -3.55 4.65 2.25
N LEU A 169 -4.27 3.83 1.49
CA LEU A 169 -4.66 4.13 0.12
C LEU A 169 -5.75 5.21 0.04
N CYS A 170 -6.70 5.21 0.97
CA CYS A 170 -7.74 6.24 1.04
C CYS A 170 -7.19 7.62 1.48
N LEU A 171 -6.08 7.66 2.20
CA LEU A 171 -5.42 8.90 2.65
C LEU A 171 -4.48 9.52 1.60
N GLN A 172 -4.49 9.02 0.36
CA GLN A 172 -3.71 9.61 -0.73
C GLN A 172 -4.38 10.89 -1.24
N GLY A 173 -3.65 12.01 -1.24
CA GLY A 173 -4.16 13.29 -1.74
C GLY A 173 -5.46 13.70 -1.07
N GLU A 174 -6.46 14.09 -1.87
CA GLU A 174 -7.81 14.44 -1.39
C GLU A 174 -8.86 13.43 -1.90
N LEU A 175 -8.51 12.13 -1.87
CA LEU A 175 -9.44 11.05 -2.25
C LEU A 175 -10.64 10.96 -1.30
N ILE A 176 -10.43 11.25 -0.02
CA ILE A 176 -11.47 11.30 1.01
C ILE A 176 -11.56 12.70 1.62
N SER A 177 -12.76 13.06 2.03
CA SER A 177 -13.07 14.31 2.70
C SER A 177 -12.50 14.36 4.13
N VAL A 178 -12.42 15.57 4.69
CA VAL A 178 -11.98 15.77 6.08
C VAL A 178 -12.89 15.02 7.08
N PRO A 179 -14.24 15.05 6.98
CA PRO A 179 -15.10 14.27 7.88
C PRO A 179 -14.88 12.75 7.81
N GLU A 180 -14.66 12.20 6.62
CA GLU A 180 -14.37 10.76 6.45
C GLU A 180 -13.03 10.40 7.10
N ARG A 181 -12.03 11.27 7.00
CA ARG A 181 -10.72 11.14 7.64
C ARG A 181 -10.81 11.14 9.16
N GLU A 182 -11.58 12.06 9.73
CA GLU A 182 -11.88 12.10 11.17
C GLU A 182 -12.61 10.82 11.62
N GLN A 183 -13.55 10.33 10.81
CA GLN A 183 -14.25 9.09 11.09
C GLN A 183 -13.29 7.88 11.10
N LEU A 184 -12.38 7.77 10.13
CA LEU A 184 -11.33 6.74 10.12
C LEU A 184 -10.46 6.82 11.37
N TRP A 185 -10.02 8.01 11.75
CA TRP A 185 -9.21 8.21 12.96
C TRP A 185 -9.95 7.81 14.23
N SER A 186 -11.23 8.15 14.35
CA SER A 186 -12.05 7.77 15.50
C SER A 186 -12.13 6.25 15.71
N ARG A 187 -12.11 5.48 14.61
CA ARG A 187 -12.10 4.01 14.63
C ARG A 187 -10.76 3.44 15.10
N ALA A 188 -9.66 4.17 14.91
CA ALA A 188 -8.32 3.73 15.29
C ALA A 188 -8.17 3.48 16.79
N LYS A 189 -8.92 4.21 17.63
CA LYS A 189 -8.99 3.98 19.09
C LYS A 189 -9.41 2.55 19.46
N ARG A 190 -10.19 1.88 18.60
CA ARG A 190 -10.68 0.51 18.83
C ARG A 190 -9.88 -0.53 18.05
N LYS A 191 -9.30 -0.16 16.91
CA LYS A 191 -8.58 -1.06 16.00
C LYS A 191 -7.21 -0.48 15.67
N ASN A 192 -6.17 -1.04 16.29
CA ASN A 192 -4.76 -0.63 16.12
C ASN A 192 -4.26 -0.54 14.65
N PRO A 193 -4.66 -1.42 13.70
CA PRO A 193 -4.21 -1.35 12.31
C PRO A 193 -4.49 0.00 11.61
N PHE A 194 -5.54 0.72 12.02
CA PHE A 194 -5.84 2.03 11.45
C PHE A 194 -4.70 3.03 11.71
N TYR A 195 -4.11 3.05 12.92
CA TYR A 195 -2.98 3.93 13.22
C TYR A 195 -1.79 3.63 12.30
N VAL A 196 -1.52 2.36 12.02
CA VAL A 196 -0.44 1.97 11.08
C VAL A 196 -0.73 2.48 9.67
N GLY A 197 -1.98 2.44 9.22
CA GLY A 197 -2.39 3.04 7.94
C GLY A 197 -2.11 4.55 7.87
N PHE A 198 -2.41 5.29 8.94
CA PHE A 198 -2.06 6.71 9.06
C PHE A 198 -0.55 6.98 9.05
N LEU A 199 0.27 6.08 9.60
CA LEU A 199 1.74 6.23 9.61
C LEU A 199 2.37 6.14 8.21
N HIS A 200 1.70 5.48 7.27
CA HIS A 200 2.13 5.41 5.86
C HIS A 200 1.68 6.62 5.03
N ALA A 201 0.69 7.37 5.50
CA ALA A 201 0.14 8.55 4.84
C ALA A 201 0.98 9.82 5.14
N ASP A 202 0.67 10.90 4.43
CA ASP A 202 1.22 12.22 4.75
C ASP A 202 0.71 12.68 6.12
N ALA A 203 1.62 13.18 6.97
CA ALA A 203 1.31 13.63 8.32
C ALA A 203 0.26 14.76 8.37
N LYS A 204 0.08 15.52 7.28
CA LYS A 204 -1.00 16.51 7.16
C LYS A 204 -2.40 15.89 7.25
N HIS A 205 -2.53 14.60 6.94
CA HIS A 205 -3.77 13.85 7.00
C HIS A 205 -4.01 13.19 8.37
N ILE A 206 -3.11 13.37 9.34
CA ILE A 206 -3.33 12.90 10.71
C ILE A 206 -4.16 13.97 11.46
N PRO A 207 -5.39 13.66 11.90
CA PRO A 207 -6.27 14.61 12.59
C PRO A 207 -5.91 14.69 14.09
N LEU A 208 -4.69 15.10 14.35
CA LEU A 208 -4.21 15.46 15.68
C LEU A 208 -3.89 16.95 15.72
N GLU A 209 -4.26 17.60 16.81
CA GLU A 209 -3.88 18.98 17.13
C GLU A 209 -2.64 18.98 18.02
N THR A 210 -1.53 18.47 17.49
CA THR A 210 -0.23 18.50 18.18
C THR A 210 0.55 19.74 17.72
N PRO A 211 1.08 20.60 18.61
CA PRO A 211 1.97 21.68 18.20
C PRO A 211 3.33 21.13 17.73
N ALA A 212 4.15 21.99 17.13
CA ALA A 212 5.57 21.67 16.91
C ALA A 212 6.30 21.54 18.27
N HIS A 213 7.44 20.85 18.25
CA HIS A 213 8.27 20.70 19.44
C HIS A 213 8.72 22.07 19.98
N PRO A 214 8.78 22.31 21.31
CA PRO A 214 9.15 23.61 21.86
C PRO A 214 10.52 24.12 21.38
N GLN A 215 11.46 23.22 21.12
CA GLN A 215 12.79 23.55 20.60
C GLN A 215 12.89 23.56 19.06
N ALA A 216 11.78 23.32 18.34
CA ALA A 216 11.80 23.19 16.88
C ALA A 216 12.37 24.43 16.19
N GLU A 217 11.96 25.63 16.62
CA GLU A 217 12.43 26.88 16.01
C GLU A 217 13.93 27.10 16.24
N SER A 218 14.41 26.91 17.48
CA SER A 218 15.83 27.04 17.83
C SER A 218 16.70 26.04 17.06
N ILE A 219 16.28 24.77 16.98
CA ILE A 219 17.00 23.73 16.24
C ILE A 219 16.97 24.04 14.74
N GLN A 220 15.83 24.46 14.20
CA GLN A 220 15.72 24.82 12.78
C GLN A 220 16.64 25.99 12.42
N GLN A 221 16.75 27.00 13.27
CA GLN A 221 17.68 28.13 13.09
C GLN A 221 19.14 27.66 13.09
N ALA A 222 19.53 26.82 14.05
CA ALA A 222 20.88 26.25 14.11
C ALA A 222 21.21 25.40 12.88
N LEU A 223 20.24 24.63 12.40
CA LEU A 223 20.39 23.74 11.24
C LEU A 223 20.31 24.46 9.88
N GLN A 224 20.02 25.78 9.81
CA GLN A 224 19.85 26.51 8.54
C GLN A 224 20.97 26.25 7.52
N PRO A 225 22.27 26.28 7.89
CA PRO A 225 23.33 26.01 6.92
C PRO A 225 23.24 24.59 6.33
N ALA A 226 22.94 23.59 7.14
CA ALA A 226 22.80 22.20 6.71
C ALA A 226 21.51 21.98 5.89
N LEU A 227 20.41 22.65 6.27
CA LEU A 227 19.14 22.60 5.54
C LEU A 227 19.27 23.23 4.15
N ALA A 228 20.00 24.34 4.02
CA ALA A 228 20.28 24.98 2.73
C ALA A 228 21.03 24.04 1.75
N ASN A 229 21.87 23.15 2.28
CA ASN A 229 22.59 22.13 1.51
C ASN A 229 21.77 20.83 1.31
N ASN A 230 20.48 20.83 1.67
CA ASN A 230 19.61 19.67 1.60
C ASN A 230 20.16 18.45 2.39
N ASN A 231 20.79 18.70 3.53
CA ASN A 231 21.37 17.65 4.36
C ASN A 231 20.27 16.69 4.89
N PRO A 232 20.36 15.38 4.62
CA PRO A 232 19.29 14.44 4.94
C PRO A 232 19.03 14.31 6.45
N PHE A 233 20.07 14.40 7.28
CA PHE A 233 19.96 14.31 8.74
C PHE A 233 19.31 15.56 9.32
N ALA A 234 19.71 16.75 8.84
CA ALA A 234 19.09 18.01 9.24
C ALA A 234 17.60 18.06 8.85
N ASN A 235 17.28 17.66 7.61
CA ASN A 235 15.91 17.57 7.13
C ASN A 235 15.06 16.60 7.97
N ALA A 236 15.59 15.42 8.30
CA ALA A 236 14.88 14.45 9.13
C ALA A 236 14.62 14.99 10.54
N LEU A 237 15.62 15.62 11.18
CA LEU A 237 15.45 16.19 12.53
C LEU A 237 14.47 17.37 12.52
N SER A 238 14.64 18.32 11.60
CA SER A 238 13.73 19.46 11.45
C SER A 238 12.29 19.00 11.19
N HIS A 239 12.09 18.03 10.29
CA HIS A 239 10.76 17.48 10.03
C HIS A 239 10.19 16.74 11.25
N THR A 240 11.01 16.00 12.00
CA THR A 240 10.55 15.27 13.21
C THR A 240 10.06 16.21 14.31
N LEU A 241 10.68 17.38 14.43
CA LEU A 241 10.32 18.40 15.41
C LEU A 241 9.19 19.32 14.93
N SER A 242 8.89 19.33 13.64
CA SER A 242 7.75 20.08 13.08
C SER A 242 6.40 19.56 13.60
N GLN A 243 5.34 20.35 13.41
CA GLN A 243 3.97 19.96 13.75
C GLN A 243 3.59 18.57 13.18
N GLY A 244 3.87 18.33 11.90
CA GLY A 244 3.60 17.04 11.25
C GLY A 244 4.46 15.91 11.81
N GLY A 245 5.70 16.20 12.20
CA GLY A 245 6.59 15.27 12.90
C GLY A 245 6.00 14.80 14.23
N GLN A 246 5.54 15.74 15.04
CA GLN A 246 4.96 15.49 16.35
C GLN A 246 3.65 14.68 16.26
N LYS A 247 2.77 15.00 15.29
CA LYS A 247 1.58 14.18 14.99
C LYS A 247 1.94 12.73 14.63
N TRP A 248 2.97 12.55 13.81
CA TRP A 248 3.42 11.23 13.39
C TRP A 248 4.00 10.44 14.57
N LEU A 249 4.84 11.06 15.41
CA LEU A 249 5.40 10.41 16.60
C LEU A 249 4.32 10.03 17.61
N GLN A 250 3.32 10.88 17.83
CA GLN A 250 2.19 10.57 18.70
C GLN A 250 1.37 9.40 18.15
N THR A 251 1.16 9.36 16.83
CA THR A 251 0.50 8.22 16.16
C THR A 251 1.33 6.94 16.27
N LEU A 252 2.66 7.04 16.18
CA LEU A 252 3.57 5.90 16.37
C LEU A 252 3.42 5.31 17.78
N LEU A 253 3.36 6.14 18.82
CA LEU A 253 3.15 5.66 20.17
C LEU A 253 1.81 4.93 20.32
N LEU A 254 0.73 5.45 19.73
CA LEU A 254 -0.58 4.80 19.71
C LEU A 254 -0.56 3.46 18.96
N ALA A 255 0.17 3.38 17.84
CA ALA A 255 0.35 2.15 17.08
C ALA A 255 1.13 1.08 17.87
N LEU A 256 2.05 1.48 18.74
CA LEU A 256 2.88 0.55 19.54
C LEU A 256 2.20 -0.01 20.78
N GLU A 257 1.04 0.52 21.22
CA GLU A 257 0.42 0.09 22.48
C GLU A 257 -0.02 -1.37 22.48
N LYS A 258 -0.67 -1.83 21.41
CA LYS A 258 -1.25 -3.18 21.33
C LYS A 258 -1.13 -3.78 19.92
N PRO A 259 0.09 -4.05 19.43
CA PRO A 259 0.25 -4.88 18.23
C PRO A 259 -0.24 -6.30 18.53
N THR A 260 -1.09 -6.84 17.66
CA THR A 260 -1.68 -8.19 17.81
C THR A 260 -1.43 -9.11 16.63
N ASP A 261 -1.07 -8.54 15.48
CA ASP A 261 -0.91 -9.22 14.20
C ASP A 261 0.50 -8.98 13.64
N GLN A 262 1.14 -10.03 13.14
CA GLN A 262 2.53 -10.00 12.67
C GLN A 262 2.70 -9.13 11.43
N GLU A 263 1.80 -9.24 10.45
CA GLU A 263 1.86 -8.47 9.21
C GLU A 263 1.66 -6.97 9.48
N VAL A 264 0.79 -6.63 10.44
CA VAL A 264 0.60 -5.24 10.90
C VAL A 264 1.87 -4.71 11.56
N VAL A 265 2.58 -5.53 12.35
CA VAL A 265 3.87 -5.14 12.96
C VAL A 265 4.94 -4.94 11.89
N ILE A 266 5.03 -5.84 10.91
CA ILE A 266 5.94 -5.70 9.77
C ILE A 266 5.65 -4.37 9.05
N SER A 267 4.37 -4.08 8.78
CA SER A 267 3.95 -2.82 8.15
C SER A 267 4.30 -1.59 8.99
N LEU A 268 4.18 -1.66 10.32
CA LEU A 268 4.59 -0.60 11.24
C LEU A 268 6.09 -0.32 11.15
N PHE A 269 6.93 -1.37 11.16
CA PHE A 269 8.38 -1.20 11.05
C PHE A 269 8.81 -0.72 9.66
N ARG A 270 8.10 -1.11 8.59
CA ARG A 270 8.26 -0.51 7.26
C ARG A 270 7.94 0.99 7.27
N ALA A 271 6.90 1.43 7.99
CA ALA A 271 6.57 2.85 8.13
C ALA A 271 7.69 3.63 8.85
N ILE A 272 8.27 3.06 9.92
CA ILE A 272 9.43 3.64 10.63
C ILE A 272 10.63 3.73 9.69
N GLN A 273 10.95 2.66 8.98
CA GLN A 273 12.09 2.60 8.05
C GLN A 273 11.97 3.63 6.94
N LYS A 274 10.78 3.76 6.34
CA LYS A 274 10.47 4.76 5.30
C LYS A 274 10.57 6.18 5.85
N ARG A 275 10.04 6.41 7.06
CA ARG A 275 10.06 7.73 7.70
C ARG A 275 11.48 8.22 7.99
N PHE A 276 12.33 7.33 8.51
CA PHE A 276 13.70 7.64 8.89
C PHE A 276 14.70 7.05 7.89
N ASN A 277 14.45 7.20 6.59
CA ASN A 277 15.31 6.66 5.53
C ASN A 277 16.58 7.50 5.34
N LEU A 278 17.50 7.39 6.31
CA LEU A 278 18.75 8.13 6.34
C LEU A 278 19.90 7.33 5.71
N PRO A 279 20.84 8.01 5.03
CA PRO A 279 21.97 7.35 4.37
C PRO A 279 23.05 6.98 5.39
N PHE A 280 23.02 5.73 5.84
CA PHE A 280 24.12 5.14 6.61
C PHE A 280 24.99 4.27 5.70
N PRO A 281 26.31 4.18 5.95
CA PRO A 281 27.18 3.26 5.22
C PRO A 281 26.88 1.79 5.59
N GLU A 282 26.40 1.52 6.80
CA GLU A 282 26.06 0.20 7.28
C GLU A 282 24.61 -0.20 6.97
N VAL A 283 24.37 -1.52 7.02
CA VAL A 283 23.04 -2.11 6.90
C VAL A 283 22.17 -1.70 8.10
N ARG A 284 20.93 -1.30 7.80
CA ARG A 284 19.86 -0.95 8.76
C ARG A 284 19.11 -2.19 9.22
N GLY A 285 18.14 -2.01 10.11
CA GLY A 285 17.28 -3.10 10.60
C GLY A 285 18.03 -4.06 11.52
N VAL A 286 18.85 -3.48 12.39
CA VAL A 286 19.66 -4.21 13.37
C VAL A 286 18.86 -4.48 14.65
N ASP A 287 19.44 -5.26 15.56
CA ASP A 287 18.92 -5.35 16.92
C ASP A 287 19.06 -4.02 17.67
N ILE A 288 18.29 -3.90 18.75
CA ILE A 288 18.19 -2.63 19.47
C ILE A 288 19.49 -2.22 20.17
N GLU A 289 20.27 -3.17 20.68
CA GLU A 289 21.52 -2.87 21.38
C GLU A 289 22.53 -2.25 20.42
N LEU A 290 22.67 -2.83 19.22
CA LEU A 290 23.52 -2.30 18.17
C LEU A 290 23.01 -0.96 17.65
N ALA A 291 21.69 -0.77 17.50
CA ALA A 291 21.11 0.52 17.10
C ALA A 291 21.47 1.65 18.09
N ILE A 292 21.35 1.39 19.40
CA ILE A 292 21.70 2.34 20.45
C ILE A 292 23.21 2.63 20.46
N GLN A 293 24.04 1.58 20.32
CA GLN A 293 25.50 1.72 20.28
C GLN A 293 25.94 2.57 19.08
N ARG A 294 25.43 2.28 17.88
CA ARG A 294 25.74 3.05 16.66
C ARG A 294 25.31 4.51 16.78
N ALA A 295 24.08 4.77 17.23
CA ALA A 295 23.58 6.12 17.43
C ALA A 295 24.50 6.93 18.37
N LYS A 296 24.97 6.32 19.46
CA LYS A 296 25.93 6.96 20.37
C LYS A 296 27.29 7.19 19.72
N ALA A 297 27.82 6.20 19.01
CA ALA A 297 29.11 6.31 18.32
C ALA A 297 29.12 7.43 17.27
N TYR A 298 28.02 7.57 16.51
CA TYR A 298 27.88 8.65 15.55
C TYR A 298 27.83 10.03 16.20
N CYS A 299 27.10 10.20 17.32
CA CYS A 299 27.12 11.48 18.05
C CYS A 299 28.52 11.81 18.62
N GLN A 300 29.37 10.80 18.83
CA GLN A 300 30.77 10.97 19.27
C GLN A 300 31.76 11.15 18.11
N ALA A 301 31.26 11.40 16.88
CA ALA A 301 32.06 11.55 15.66
C ALA A 301 32.90 10.32 15.26
N SER A 302 32.60 9.13 15.81
CA SER A 302 33.23 7.87 15.40
C SER A 302 32.50 7.30 14.18
N GLU A 303 33.23 6.98 13.11
CA GLU A 303 32.69 6.38 11.87
C GLU A 303 31.47 7.14 11.31
N THR A 304 31.41 8.45 11.56
CA THR A 304 30.22 9.26 11.32
C THR A 304 30.17 9.73 9.89
N PRO A 305 29.05 9.56 9.17
CA PRO A 305 28.90 10.08 7.81
C PRO A 305 29.17 11.59 7.76
N ALA A 306 29.82 12.07 6.69
CA ALA A 306 30.17 13.49 6.56
C ALA A 306 28.95 14.43 6.72
N ALA A 307 27.81 14.06 6.13
CA ALA A 307 26.56 14.80 6.29
C ALA A 307 26.08 14.85 7.76
N LEU A 308 26.28 13.79 8.55
CA LEU A 308 25.92 13.81 9.96
C LEU A 308 26.91 14.64 10.80
N GLN A 309 28.20 14.66 10.42
CA GLN A 309 29.20 15.52 11.06
C GLN A 309 28.86 17.01 10.90
N GLU A 310 28.38 17.43 9.72
CA GLU A 310 27.91 18.81 9.50
C GLU A 310 26.80 19.20 10.47
N VAL A 311 25.86 18.28 10.76
CA VAL A 311 24.77 18.51 11.72
C VAL A 311 25.30 18.61 13.14
N LEU A 312 26.20 17.71 13.55
CA LEU A 312 26.81 17.74 14.89
C LEU A 312 27.62 19.02 15.14
N ALA A 313 28.26 19.57 14.10
CA ALA A 313 29.06 20.79 14.23
C ALA A 313 28.21 22.05 14.49
N VAL A 314 26.93 22.05 14.09
CA VAL A 314 26.03 23.22 14.22
C VAL A 314 24.95 23.03 15.29
N LEU A 315 24.64 21.79 15.68
CA LEU A 315 23.61 21.49 16.66
C LEU A 315 24.11 21.82 18.08
N PRO A 316 23.36 22.56 18.89
CA PRO A 316 23.70 22.80 20.28
C PRO A 316 23.84 21.50 21.09
N ASN A 317 24.87 21.41 21.94
CA ASN A 317 25.17 20.20 22.74
C ASN A 317 23.98 19.70 23.58
N GLU A 318 23.17 20.61 24.10
CA GLU A 318 21.98 20.28 24.90
C GLU A 318 20.90 19.52 24.09
N GLN A 319 20.98 19.58 22.76
CA GLN A 319 20.00 19.08 21.80
C GLN A 319 20.48 17.83 21.05
N GLU A 320 21.74 17.40 21.25
CA GLU A 320 22.31 16.18 20.67
C GLU A 320 21.51 14.93 21.02
N SER A 321 20.88 14.92 22.19
CA SER A 321 20.05 13.81 22.68
C SER A 321 18.83 13.55 21.78
N TYR A 322 18.26 14.59 21.15
CA TYR A 322 17.20 14.46 20.15
C TYR A 322 17.73 13.80 18.89
N LEU A 323 18.90 14.23 18.40
CA LEU A 323 19.54 13.62 17.25
C LEU A 323 19.84 12.14 17.52
N GLN A 324 20.38 11.81 18.70
CA GLN A 324 20.63 10.42 19.08
C GLN A 324 19.34 9.57 19.06
N SER A 325 18.24 10.10 19.59
CA SER A 325 16.93 9.40 19.59
C SER A 325 16.42 9.17 18.17
N LEU A 326 16.57 10.18 17.30
CA LEU A 326 16.24 10.06 15.89
C LEU A 326 17.11 9.00 15.20
N LEU A 327 18.41 8.94 15.49
CA LEU A 327 19.33 7.97 14.91
C LEU A 327 19.00 6.53 15.37
N VAL A 328 18.55 6.33 16.60
CA VAL A 328 18.05 5.02 17.06
C VAL A 328 16.86 4.58 16.20
N LEU A 329 15.85 5.44 16.01
CA LEU A 329 14.71 5.13 15.14
C LEU A 329 15.17 4.88 13.69
N ALA A 330 16.17 5.64 13.24
CA ALA A 330 16.76 5.49 11.92
C ALA A 330 17.64 4.23 11.76
N GLN A 331 17.93 3.46 12.80
CA GLN A 331 18.62 2.17 12.65
C GLN A 331 17.64 0.99 12.60
N LEU A 332 16.37 1.22 12.97
CA LEU A 332 15.33 0.20 13.03
C LEU A 332 14.52 0.14 11.72
N GLY A 333 13.99 -1.04 11.43
CA GLY A 333 13.18 -1.30 10.24
C GLY A 333 12.65 -2.72 10.21
N GLU A 334 12.10 -3.15 9.08
CA GLU A 334 11.54 -4.50 8.93
C GLU A 334 12.53 -5.59 9.37
N ASP A 335 13.80 -5.49 8.95
CA ASP A 335 14.81 -6.49 9.27
C ASP A 335 15.14 -6.59 10.77
N SER A 336 14.82 -5.56 11.57
CA SER A 336 14.94 -5.63 13.04
C SER A 336 14.04 -6.72 13.64
N LEU A 337 12.98 -7.10 12.92
CA LEU A 337 12.05 -8.15 13.32
C LEU A 337 12.58 -9.56 13.03
N ASN A 338 13.64 -9.72 12.24
CA ASN A 338 14.16 -11.05 11.85
C ASN A 338 14.52 -11.92 13.06
N LYS A 339 15.06 -11.34 14.13
CA LYS A 339 15.36 -12.08 15.37
C LYS A 339 14.09 -12.47 16.16
N VAL A 340 12.99 -11.77 15.94
CA VAL A 340 11.71 -12.01 16.61
C VAL A 340 10.83 -12.99 15.83
N PHE A 341 10.77 -12.83 14.50
CA PHE A 341 9.87 -13.57 13.60
C PHE A 341 10.57 -14.64 12.74
N GLY A 342 11.89 -14.64 12.61
CA GLY A 342 12.67 -15.53 11.73
C GLY A 342 12.58 -17.04 12.01
N GLY A 343 11.67 -17.45 12.89
CA GLY A 343 11.31 -18.84 13.17
C GLY A 343 10.12 -18.96 14.13
N SER A 344 9.28 -17.92 14.23
CA SER A 344 8.19 -17.86 15.18
C SER A 344 6.88 -17.49 14.48
N ASP A 345 5.82 -18.23 14.80
CA ASP A 345 4.43 -17.99 14.44
C ASP A 345 3.65 -17.35 15.61
N ALA A 346 4.38 -16.76 16.58
CA ALA A 346 3.77 -16.21 17.78
C ALA A 346 2.85 -15.03 17.44
N VAL A 347 1.62 -15.10 17.95
CA VAL A 347 0.61 -14.03 17.84
C VAL A 347 0.19 -13.52 19.21
N GLY A 348 -0.50 -12.37 19.25
CA GLY A 348 -1.09 -11.85 20.49
C GLY A 348 -0.08 -11.55 21.60
N SER A 349 -0.29 -12.10 22.81
CA SER A 349 0.51 -11.77 24.00
C SER A 349 1.95 -12.28 23.94
N VAL A 350 2.18 -13.46 23.39
CA VAL A 350 3.53 -14.04 23.23
C VAL A 350 4.35 -13.17 22.28
N MET A 351 3.75 -12.80 21.14
CA MET A 351 4.34 -11.86 20.18
C MET A 351 4.75 -10.55 20.85
N ARG A 352 3.84 -9.95 21.63
CA ARG A 352 4.11 -8.69 22.34
C ARG A 352 5.29 -8.80 23.31
N LYS A 353 5.43 -9.92 24.01
CA LYS A 353 6.55 -10.15 24.93
C LYS A 353 7.88 -10.23 24.18
N HIS A 354 7.93 -10.89 23.03
CA HIS A 354 9.15 -10.94 22.22
C HIS A 354 9.48 -9.60 21.55
N LEU A 355 8.46 -8.81 21.18
CA LEU A 355 8.63 -7.48 20.61
C LEU A 355 9.01 -6.41 21.65
N GLU A 356 8.75 -6.65 22.93
CA GLU A 356 8.88 -5.67 24.01
C GLU A 356 10.24 -4.93 24.04
N PRO A 357 11.40 -5.59 23.84
CA PRO A 357 12.68 -4.88 23.80
C PRO A 357 12.76 -3.84 22.67
N LEU A 358 12.26 -4.18 21.48
CA LEU A 358 12.21 -3.26 20.34
C LEU A 358 11.20 -2.13 20.57
N THR A 359 9.98 -2.47 20.97
CA THR A 359 8.89 -1.50 21.11
C THR A 359 9.15 -0.52 22.25
N LYS A 360 9.73 -0.96 23.36
CA LYS A 360 10.12 -0.06 24.47
C LYS A 360 11.15 0.97 24.05
N ALA A 361 12.17 0.57 23.30
CA ALA A 361 13.21 1.49 22.89
C ALA A 361 12.70 2.50 21.85
N ILE A 362 11.84 2.05 20.92
CA ILE A 362 11.13 2.94 20.00
C ILE A 362 10.27 3.94 20.78
N GLN A 363 9.51 3.47 21.78
CA GLN A 363 8.67 4.31 22.63
C GLN A 363 9.51 5.33 23.42
N GLN A 364 10.67 4.94 23.94
CA GLN A 364 11.58 5.84 24.65
C GLN A 364 12.12 6.93 23.73
N ALA A 365 12.64 6.56 22.56
CA ALA A 365 13.14 7.51 21.58
C ALA A 365 12.03 8.46 21.09
N ALA A 366 10.84 7.94 20.78
CA ALA A 366 9.70 8.74 20.35
C ALA A 366 9.18 9.68 21.45
N LYS A 367 9.09 9.21 22.71
CA LYS A 367 8.70 10.07 23.84
C LYS A 367 9.71 11.18 24.10
N HIS A 368 11.00 10.88 23.96
CA HIS A 368 12.03 11.89 24.09
C HIS A 368 11.93 12.96 22.99
N LEU A 369 11.63 12.56 21.74
CA LEU A 369 11.39 13.51 20.63
C LEU A 369 10.05 14.28 20.71
N LEU A 370 9.19 13.96 21.68
CA LEU A 370 7.94 14.65 21.96
C LEU A 370 8.03 15.59 23.18
N ALA A 371 9.11 15.51 23.95
CA ALA A 371 9.29 16.17 25.24
C ALA A 371 10.22 17.39 25.14
#